data_AF-A0A2H3BPJ9-F1
#
_entry.id   AF-A0A2H3BPJ9-F1
#
_cell.length_a   1.000
_cell.length_b   1.000
_cell.length_c   1.000
_cell.angle_alpha   90.00
_cell.angle_beta   90.00
_cell.angle_gamma   90.00
#
_symmetry.space_group_name_H-M   'P 1'
#
loop_
_entity.id
_entity.type
_entity.pdbx_description
1 polymer ?
#
loop_
_entity_poly.entity_id
_entity_poly.type
_entity_poly.pdbx_seq_one_letter_code
_entity_poly.pdbx_strand_id
1 'polypeptide(L)'
;AAAAAYWGPKARNNIFARVDGRQSYIRAHLSAIVLALQKASPGVSLRISMTCKQAIQLVVGSAKRQKACGWRCAEGDLLKQINDLICARTAAVELRLI
;
A
#
# COMPACT_ATOMS: atom_id res chain seq x y z
N ALA A 1 5.36 1.72 15.84
CA ALA A 1 4.76 2.42 14.68
C ALA A 1 3.37 1.84 14.40
N ALA A 2 2.51 2.63 13.76
CA ALA A 2 1.17 2.23 13.33
C ALA A 2 0.94 2.69 11.90
N ALA A 3 -0.01 2.05 11.22
CA ALA A 3 -0.45 2.39 9.88
C ALA A 3 -1.97 2.55 9.88
N ALA A 4 -2.48 3.47 9.07
CA ALA A 4 -3.92 3.71 8.96
C ALA A 4 -4.32 4.09 7.54
N ALA A 5 -5.54 3.70 7.16
CA ALA A 5 -6.20 4.16 5.95
C ALA A 5 -7.48 4.91 6.37
N TYR A 6 -7.54 6.18 5.97
CA TYR A 6 -8.64 7.08 6.31
C TYR A 6 -9.46 7.42 5.07
N TRP A 7 -10.77 7.21 5.16
CA TRP A 7 -11.76 7.39 4.08
C TRP A 7 -12.71 8.55 4.33
N GLY A 8 -12.59 9.23 5.48
CA GLY A 8 -13.46 10.32 5.90
C GLY A 8 -14.07 10.11 7.29
N PRO A 9 -14.75 11.12 7.84
CA PRO A 9 -15.33 11.03 9.18
C PRO A 9 -16.36 9.91 9.26
N LYS A 10 -16.26 9.05 10.29
CA LYS A 10 -17.18 7.92 10.55
C LYS A 10 -17.31 6.91 9.41
N ALA A 11 -16.42 6.94 8.41
CA ALA A 11 -16.44 5.97 7.33
C ALA A 11 -16.16 4.55 7.87
N ARG A 12 -17.02 3.59 7.53
CA ARG A 12 -16.87 2.17 7.95
C ARG A 12 -15.58 1.53 7.43
N ASN A 13 -14.99 2.11 6.39
CA ASN A 13 -13.74 1.64 5.78
C ASN A 13 -12.49 2.17 6.49
N ASN A 14 -12.63 3.09 7.46
CA ASN A 14 -11.51 3.52 8.29
C ASN A 14 -10.92 2.31 9.01
N ILE A 15 -9.60 2.18 8.94
CA ILE A 15 -8.87 1.08 9.56
C ILE A 15 -7.50 1.57 10.02
N PHE A 16 -7.05 1.01 11.15
CA PHE A 16 -5.68 1.15 11.62
C PHE A 16 -5.16 -0.21 12.06
N ALA A 17 -3.86 -0.39 11.97
CA ALA A 17 -3.17 -1.58 12.48
C ALA A 17 -1.79 -1.20 13.02
N ARG A 18 -1.25 -2.07 13.87
CA ARG A 18 0.18 -2.00 14.22
C ARG A 18 0.99 -2.37 12.99
N VAL A 19 2.14 -1.74 12.82
CA VAL A 19 3.10 -2.17 11.80
C VAL A 19 3.74 -3.46 12.31
N ASP A 20 3.63 -4.54 11.56
CA ASP A 20 4.26 -5.81 11.93
C ASP A 20 5.74 -5.80 11.58
N GLY A 21 6.58 -6.48 12.37
CA GLY A 21 8.03 -6.57 12.10
C GLY A 21 8.78 -5.26 12.35
N ARG A 22 9.73 -4.92 11.45
CA ARG A 22 10.64 -3.77 11.63
C ARG A 22 9.85 -2.45 11.66
N GLN A 23 9.94 -1.73 12.77
CA GLN A 23 9.25 -0.45 12.94
C GLN A 23 9.97 0.66 12.16
N SER A 24 9.65 0.84 10.88
CA SER A 24 10.21 1.89 10.03
C SER A 24 9.13 2.81 9.44
N TYR A 25 9.52 4.05 9.12
CA TYR A 25 8.62 5.03 8.50
C TYR A 25 8.09 4.52 7.15
N ILE A 26 8.97 3.99 6.30
CA ILE A 26 8.60 3.45 4.99
C ILE A 26 7.65 2.27 5.15
N ARG A 27 7.95 1.33 6.06
CA ARG A 27 7.08 0.18 6.31
C ARG A 27 5.69 0.58 6.77
N ALA A 28 5.59 1.61 7.63
CA ALA A 28 4.29 2.14 8.05
C ALA A 28 3.45 2.65 6.86
N HIS A 29 4.07 3.35 5.91
CA HIS A 29 3.39 3.82 4.70
C HIS A 29 2.99 2.67 3.77
N LEU A 30 3.85 1.67 3.57
CA LEU A 30 3.50 0.49 2.78
C LEU A 30 2.37 -0.32 3.44
N SER A 31 2.40 -0.50 4.76
CA SER A 31 1.30 -1.13 5.49
C SER A 31 -0.01 -0.35 5.35
N ALA A 32 0.03 0.99 5.33
CA ALA A 32 -1.16 1.81 5.10
C ALA A 32 -1.75 1.60 3.70
N ILE A 33 -0.91 1.42 2.67
CA ILE A 33 -1.35 1.08 1.30
C ILE A 33 -2.05 -0.29 1.30
N VAL A 34 -1.48 -1.30 1.98
CA VAL A 34 -2.12 -2.62 2.11
C VAL A 34 -3.51 -2.50 2.76
N LEU A 35 -3.61 -1.77 3.87
CA LEU A 35 -4.89 -1.55 4.55
C LEU A 35 -5.93 -0.87 3.65
N ALA A 36 -5.52 0.15 2.90
CA ALA A 36 -6.39 0.84 1.96
C ALA A 36 -6.88 -0.09 0.84
N LEU A 37 -5.98 -0.88 0.25
CA LEU A 37 -6.30 -1.85 -0.81
C LEU A 37 -7.24 -2.96 -0.33
N GLN A 38 -7.05 -3.46 0.90
CA GLN A 38 -7.92 -4.48 1.50
C GLN A 38 -9.34 -3.98 1.79
N LYS A 39 -9.49 -2.70 2.14
CA LYS A 39 -10.82 -2.10 2.42
C LYS A 39 -11.54 -1.60 1.18
N ALA A 40 -10.81 -1.25 0.12
CA ALA A 40 -11.40 -0.80 -1.13
C ALA A 40 -11.96 -1.97 -1.94
N SER A 41 -13.21 -1.88 -2.39
CA SER A 41 -13.76 -2.84 -3.36
C SER A 41 -12.87 -2.95 -4.61
N PRO A 42 -12.51 -4.15 -5.09
CA PRO A 42 -11.64 -4.33 -6.25
C PRO A 42 -12.20 -3.78 -7.58
N GLY A 43 -13.52 -3.63 -7.67
CA GLY A 43 -14.22 -3.11 -8.85
C GLY A 43 -14.40 -1.59 -8.87
N VAL A 44 -13.87 -0.87 -7.88
CA VAL A 44 -13.98 0.59 -7.79
C VAL A 44 -12.59 1.22 -7.87
N SER A 45 -12.46 2.27 -8.67
CA SER A 45 -11.21 3.02 -8.79
C SER A 45 -10.80 3.59 -7.43
N LEU A 46 -9.55 3.41 -7.06
CA LEU A 46 -9.02 3.81 -5.77
C LEU A 46 -7.93 4.87 -5.93
N ARG A 47 -8.09 6.02 -5.28
CA ARG A 47 -7.04 7.03 -5.14
C ARG A 47 -6.54 7.05 -3.70
N ILE A 48 -5.25 6.78 -3.51
CA ILE A 48 -4.58 6.82 -2.20
C ILE A 48 -3.68 8.05 -2.16
N SER A 49 -4.01 9.00 -1.28
CA SER A 49 -3.18 10.18 -1.02
C SER A 49 -2.27 9.94 0.18
N MET A 50 -0.98 10.25 0.04
CA MET A 50 0.01 10.10 1.12
C MET A 50 1.18 11.07 0.97
N THR A 51 1.92 11.28 2.06
CA THR A 51 3.07 12.22 2.11
C THR A 51 4.42 11.57 1.82
N CYS A 52 4.49 10.23 1.74
CA CYS A 52 5.74 9.50 1.57
C CYS A 52 6.05 9.24 0.09
N LYS A 53 6.84 10.13 -0.53
CA LYS A 53 7.32 9.97 -1.92
C LYS A 53 8.08 8.65 -2.13
N GLN A 54 8.91 8.25 -1.17
CA GLN A 54 9.70 7.03 -1.26
C GLN A 54 8.83 5.77 -1.34
N ALA A 55 7.74 5.69 -0.56
CA ALA A 55 6.82 4.56 -0.61
C ALA A 55 6.15 4.46 -1.99
N ILE A 56 5.70 5.58 -2.57
CA ILE A 56 5.14 5.63 -3.93
C ILE A 56 6.17 5.11 -4.95
N GLN A 57 7.42 5.58 -4.87
CA GLN A 57 8.49 5.16 -5.79
C GLN A 57 8.81 3.66 -5.68
N LEU A 58 8.77 3.09 -4.47
CA LEU A 58 8.97 1.65 -4.28
C LEU A 58 7.84 0.85 -4.94
N VAL A 59 6.58 1.25 -4.72
CA VAL A 59 5.42 0.55 -5.29
C VAL A 59 5.37 0.66 -6.81
N VAL A 60 5.54 1.87 -7.37
CA VAL A 60 5.39 2.11 -8.82
C VAL A 60 6.66 1.73 -9.59
N GLY A 61 7.82 2.18 -9.12
CA GLY A 61 9.07 2.13 -9.88
C GLY A 61 9.79 0.78 -9.83
N SER A 62 9.58 -0.01 -8.78
CA SER A 62 10.39 -1.21 -8.53
C SER A 62 9.65 -2.53 -8.72
N ALA A 63 8.33 -2.51 -8.89
CA ALA A 63 7.49 -3.72 -8.90
C ALA A 63 7.93 -4.78 -9.94
N LYS A 64 8.19 -4.38 -11.20
CA LYS A 64 8.58 -5.33 -12.26
C LYS A 64 9.90 -6.04 -11.95
N ARG A 65 10.92 -5.26 -11.56
CA ARG A 65 12.26 -5.80 -11.25
C ARG A 65 12.23 -6.66 -9.99
N GLN A 66 11.56 -6.20 -8.94
CA GLN A 66 11.46 -6.94 -7.68
C GLN A 66 10.69 -8.25 -7.85
N LYS A 67 9.60 -8.25 -8.64
CA LYS A 67 8.86 -9.46 -8.98
C LYS A 67 9.76 -10.50 -9.66
N ALA A 68 10.58 -10.08 -10.62
CA ALA A 68 11.54 -10.98 -11.29
C ALA A 68 12.60 -11.56 -10.34
N CYS A 69 13.01 -10.81 -9.32
CA CYS A 69 13.94 -11.27 -8.29
C CYS A 69 13.25 -12.00 -7.11
N GLY A 70 11.97 -12.36 -7.24
CA GLY A 70 11.22 -13.04 -6.18
C GLY A 70 11.02 -12.21 -4.91
N TRP A 71 10.96 -10.88 -5.03
CA TRP A 71 10.76 -9.93 -3.94
C TRP A 71 11.83 -9.95 -2.84
N ARG A 72 13.04 -10.41 -3.16
CA ARG A 72 14.19 -10.41 -2.24
C ARG A 72 14.79 -9.00 -2.10
N CYS A 73 14.09 -8.15 -1.35
CA CYS A 73 14.47 -6.75 -1.11
C CYS A 73 13.90 -6.26 0.22
N ALA A 74 14.36 -5.08 0.68
CA ALA A 74 13.79 -4.43 1.85
C ALA A 74 12.28 -4.18 1.65
N GLU A 75 11.48 -4.52 2.66
CA GLU A 75 10.01 -4.45 2.63
C GLU A 75 9.36 -5.30 1.51
N GLY A 76 10.09 -6.28 0.97
CA GLY A 76 9.66 -7.10 -0.16
C GLY A 76 8.38 -7.90 0.11
N ASP A 77 8.12 -8.25 1.37
CA ASP A 77 6.89 -8.88 1.82
C ASP A 77 5.66 -8.00 1.58
N LEU A 78 5.72 -6.72 1.99
CA LEU A 78 4.64 -5.76 1.76
C LEU A 78 4.54 -5.38 0.29
N LEU A 79 5.66 -5.20 -0.41
CA LEU A 79 5.65 -4.87 -1.84
C LEU A 79 5.02 -5.99 -2.68
N LYS A 80 5.31 -7.25 -2.35
CA LYS A 80 4.62 -8.41 -2.94
C LYS A 80 3.13 -8.34 -2.68
N GLN A 81 2.72 -8.16 -1.42
CA GLN A 81 1.31 -8.11 -1.04
C GLN A 81 0.55 -6.97 -1.74
N ILE A 82 1.15 -5.78 -1.82
CA ILE A 82 0.60 -4.62 -2.54
C ILE A 82 0.43 -4.98 -4.02
N ASN A 83 1.46 -5.56 -4.66
CA ASN A 83 1.38 -5.97 -6.05
C ASN A 83 0.26 -6.99 -6.29
N ASP A 84 0.17 -8.01 -5.45
CA ASP A 84 -0.85 -9.06 -5.58
C ASP A 84 -2.26 -8.47 -5.43
N LEU A 85 -2.45 -7.56 -4.47
CA LEU A 85 -3.71 -6.82 -4.30
C LEU A 85 -4.02 -5.92 -5.50
N ILE A 86 -3.05 -5.22 -6.07
CA ILE A 86 -3.26 -4.38 -7.26
C ILE A 86 -3.61 -5.25 -8.48
N CYS A 87 -2.89 -6.35 -8.70
CA CYS A 87 -3.15 -7.26 -9.82
C CYS A 87 -4.50 -7.97 -9.72
N ALA A 88 -5.04 -8.17 -8.51
CA ALA A 88 -6.35 -8.76 -8.30
C ALA A 88 -7.52 -7.78 -8.56
N ARG A 89 -7.25 -6.49 -8.75
CA ARG A 89 -8.26 -5.46 -8.99
C ARG A 89 -8.58 -5.33 -10.47
N THR A 90 -9.85 -5.10 -10.77
CA THR A 90 -10.32 -4.78 -12.13
C THR A 90 -10.35 -3.27 -12.38
N ALA A 91 -10.48 -2.48 -11.32
CA ALA A 91 -10.44 -1.03 -11.39
C ALA A 91 -9.06 -0.45 -11.02
N ALA A 92 -8.79 0.75 -11.55
CA ALA A 92 -7.49 1.40 -11.43
C ALA A 92 -7.14 1.81 -9.99
N VAL A 93 -5.84 1.86 -9.70
CA VAL A 93 -5.28 2.41 -8.46
C VAL A 93 -4.36 3.56 -8.79
N GLU A 94 -4.59 4.71 -8.17
CA GLU A 94 -3.75 5.91 -8.29
C GLU A 94 -3.10 6.22 -6.94
N LEU A 95 -1.77 6.33 -6.91
CA LEU A 95 -1.03 6.80 -5.75
C LEU A 95 -0.67 8.28 -5.95
N ARG A 96 -1.11 9.15 -5.04
CA ARG A 96 -0.91 10.60 -5.13
C ARG A 96 -0.11 11.13 -3.94
N LEU A 97 0.92 11.91 -4.24
CA LEU A 97 1.65 12.67 -3.22
C LEU A 97 0.86 13.92 -2.82
N ILE A 98 0.74 14.18 -1.52
CA ILE A 98 0.14 15.40 -0.94
C ILE A 98 1.08 16.04 0.08
#